data_AF-A0AA37BR19-F1
#
_entry.id   AF-A0AA37BR19-F1
#
_cell.length_a   1.000
_cell.length_b   1.000
_cell.length_c   1.000
_cell.angle_alpha   90.00
_cell.angle_beta   90.00
_cell.angle_gamma   90.00
#
_symmetry.space_group_name_H-M   'P 1'
#
loop_
_entity.id
_entity.type
_entity.pdbx_description
1 polymer ?
#
loop_
_entity_poly.entity_id
_entity_poly.type
_entity_poly.pdbx_seq_one_letter_code
_entity_poly.pdbx_strand_id
1 'polypeptide(L)'
;MSIDERTIVADVKSYIDSLDGFRAEVEEHAEKIKRMDLTIYYGRRLICTAEFKRPTTIEGKTPRNFDVVMDAFLKASNKNPPPRFFVTSNFNETILWDNSDTTKPVMARDVYTIYLERKINNDEDFEDDEVREEIKRKMQGLVSYIKELYEGTKKAHYKPLGESFILGLNAHLESAASVIKRHVPDKVLQKWWKDQGYVPKVTFDDSDREKIAKYSLYVLANKVVFYYVLRRMFPAIRKIDANKEGIDDLKAELGFMLQRREEGVRRLRNRIRGKRG
;
A
#
# COMPACT_ATOMS: atom_id res chain seq x y z
N MET A 1 10.94 25.97 4.08
CA MET A 1 9.56 26.45 3.80
C MET A 1 8.87 25.26 3.16
N SER A 2 7.76 24.73 3.69
CA SER A 2 7.19 23.48 3.14
C SER A 2 6.66 23.75 1.73
N ILE A 3 7.14 22.99 0.76
CA ILE A 3 6.71 23.09 -0.64
C ILE A 3 5.28 22.59 -0.73
N ASP A 4 4.42 23.42 -1.34
CA ASP A 4 3.03 23.04 -1.60
C ASP A 4 2.97 21.93 -2.65
N GLU A 5 2.18 20.89 -2.37
CA GLU A 5 1.93 19.77 -3.29
C GLU A 5 1.45 20.27 -4.65
N ARG A 6 0.67 21.36 -4.67
CA ARG A 6 0.16 21.99 -5.89
C ARG A 6 1.28 22.49 -6.81
N THR A 7 2.36 23.02 -6.25
CA THR A 7 3.51 23.48 -7.03
C THR A 7 4.16 22.31 -7.76
N ILE A 8 4.33 21.19 -7.07
CA ILE A 8 4.92 19.97 -7.65
C ILE A 8 4.01 19.38 -8.74
N VAL A 9 2.69 19.37 -8.50
CA VAL A 9 1.72 18.89 -9.50
C VAL A 9 1.66 19.84 -10.71
N ALA A 10 1.85 21.15 -10.53
CA ALA A 10 1.97 22.11 -11.63
C ALA A 10 3.24 21.89 -12.46
N ASP A 11 4.36 21.53 -11.82
CA ASP A 11 5.58 21.11 -12.53
C ASP A 11 5.30 19.85 -13.37
N VAL A 12 4.65 18.83 -12.78
CA VAL A 12 4.25 17.61 -13.52
C VAL A 12 3.34 17.93 -14.70
N LYS A 13 2.37 18.85 -14.54
CA LYS A 13 1.53 19.35 -15.64
C LYS A 13 2.40 19.90 -16.77
N SER A 14 3.38 20.76 -16.46
CA SER A 14 4.27 21.35 -17.46
C SER A 14 5.09 20.29 -18.22
N TYR A 15 5.53 19.23 -17.53
CA TYR A 15 6.26 18.13 -18.14
C TYR A 15 5.40 17.36 -19.13
N ILE A 16 4.12 17.19 -18.82
CA ILE A 16 3.15 16.50 -19.69
C ILE A 16 2.78 17.38 -20.89
N ASP A 17 2.54 18.68 -20.68
CA ASP A 17 2.22 19.62 -21.75
C ASP A 17 3.37 19.80 -22.76
N SER A 18 4.60 19.47 -22.37
CA SER A 18 5.75 19.48 -23.28
C SER A 18 5.75 18.32 -24.29
N LEU A 19 4.89 17.32 -24.11
CA LEU A 19 4.77 16.16 -25.00
C LEU A 19 3.73 16.41 -26.09
N ASP A 20 4.05 16.02 -27.32
CA ASP A 20 3.17 16.22 -28.48
C ASP A 20 1.82 15.50 -28.31
N GLY A 21 0.74 16.22 -28.62
CA GLY A 21 -0.64 15.74 -28.52
C GLY A 21 -1.19 15.60 -27.10
N PHE A 22 -0.41 15.92 -26.05
CA PHE A 22 -0.87 15.88 -24.67
C PHE A 22 -1.30 17.26 -24.15
N ARG A 23 -2.25 17.23 -23.22
CA ARG A 23 -2.62 18.38 -22.40
C ARG A 23 -2.93 17.91 -21.00
N ALA A 24 -2.41 18.59 -19.99
CA ALA A 24 -2.75 18.35 -18.60
C ALA A 24 -3.47 19.56 -17.98
N GLU A 25 -4.40 19.30 -17.07
CA GLU A 25 -5.10 20.33 -16.29
C GLU A 25 -4.99 19.99 -14.81
N VAL A 26 -4.72 21.00 -13.98
CA VAL A 26 -4.69 20.92 -12.51
C VAL A 26 -5.95 21.52 -11.92
N GLU A 27 -6.26 21.18 -10.66
CA GLU A 27 -7.43 21.72 -9.98
C GLU A 27 -7.31 23.24 -9.71
N GLU A 28 -8.18 24.03 -10.34
CA GLU A 28 -8.57 25.36 -9.85
C GLU A 28 -9.83 25.21 -8.99
N HIS A 29 -9.74 25.58 -7.71
CA HIS A 29 -10.86 25.44 -6.77
C HIS A 29 -12.04 26.33 -7.19
N ALA A 30 -13.15 25.70 -7.55
CA ALA A 30 -14.48 26.29 -7.42
C ALA A 30 -15.17 25.60 -6.22
N GLU A 31 -15.64 26.40 -5.27
CA GLU A 31 -15.90 26.13 -3.83
C GLU A 31 -16.71 24.86 -3.42
N LYS A 32 -17.14 23.97 -4.31
CA LYS A 32 -18.06 22.86 -3.95
C LYS A 32 -17.79 21.48 -4.59
N ILE A 33 -16.76 21.30 -5.42
CA ILE A 33 -16.50 20.02 -6.09
C ILE A 33 -15.05 19.60 -5.84
N LYS A 34 -14.83 18.51 -5.08
CA LYS A 34 -13.52 17.84 -5.00
C LYS A 34 -13.13 17.34 -6.39
N ARG A 35 -12.17 17.97 -7.06
CA ARG A 35 -11.62 17.47 -8.34
C ARG A 35 -10.35 16.63 -8.07
N MET A 36 -9.80 16.08 -9.15
CA MET A 36 -8.53 15.34 -9.14
C MET A 36 -7.38 16.34 -9.20
N ASP A 37 -6.25 16.02 -8.58
CA ASP A 37 -5.05 16.89 -8.61
C ASP A 37 -4.59 17.16 -10.04
N LEU A 38 -4.68 16.15 -10.91
CA LEU A 38 -4.28 16.25 -12.31
C LEU A 38 -5.22 15.45 -13.22
N THR A 39 -5.51 16.00 -14.40
CA THR A 39 -6.21 15.31 -15.48
C THR A 39 -5.38 15.38 -16.75
N ILE A 40 -5.33 14.28 -17.50
CA ILE A 40 -4.44 14.09 -18.65
C ILE A 40 -5.28 13.75 -19.88
N TYR A 41 -5.12 14.58 -20.91
CA TYR A 41 -5.77 14.45 -22.20
C TYR A 41 -4.77 14.05 -23.27
N TYR A 42 -5.23 13.25 -24.23
CA TYR A 42 -4.54 13.05 -25.50
C TYR A 42 -5.49 13.42 -26.65
N GLY A 43 -5.08 14.40 -27.45
CA GLY A 43 -5.97 15.13 -28.34
C GLY A 43 -7.11 15.79 -27.55
N ARG A 44 -8.36 15.40 -27.83
CA ARG A 44 -9.56 15.91 -27.13
C ARG A 44 -10.11 14.95 -26.07
N ARG A 45 -9.47 13.80 -25.84
CA ARG A 45 -10.01 12.74 -24.97
C ARG A 45 -9.30 12.75 -23.62
N LEU A 46 -10.07 12.73 -22.53
CA LEU A 46 -9.56 12.46 -21.20
C LEU A 46 -9.15 10.98 -21.11
N ILE A 47 -7.86 10.71 -20.98
CA ILE A 47 -7.33 9.34 -20.99
C ILE A 47 -6.95 8.85 -19.60
N CYS A 48 -6.61 9.78 -18.70
CA CYS A 48 -6.17 9.46 -17.35
C CYS A 48 -6.45 10.61 -16.39
N THR A 49 -6.65 10.28 -15.12
CA THR A 49 -6.67 11.21 -13.99
C THR A 49 -5.63 10.77 -12.96
N ALA A 50 -5.03 11.69 -12.20
CA ALA A 50 -4.04 11.33 -11.19
C ALA A 50 -4.31 12.04 -9.86
N GLU A 51 -4.10 11.29 -8.78
CA GLU A 51 -4.10 11.77 -7.40
C GLU A 51 -2.68 11.64 -6.83
N PHE A 52 -2.16 12.70 -6.25
CA PHE A 52 -0.84 12.79 -5.66
C PHE A 52 -0.96 12.97 -4.14
N LYS A 53 -0.07 12.32 -3.39
CA LYS A 53 0.07 12.50 -1.95
C LYS A 53 1.56 12.53 -1.59
N ARG A 54 2.07 13.64 -1.07
CA ARG A 54 3.48 13.74 -0.68
C ARG A 54 3.92 12.59 0.25
N PRO A 55 5.11 12.01 0.06
CA PRO A 55 5.58 10.85 0.84
C PRO A 55 5.82 11.17 2.32
N THR A 56 5.91 12.46 2.66
CA THR A 56 6.03 12.99 4.02
C THR A 56 4.70 12.96 4.79
N THR A 57 3.55 12.85 4.11
CA THR A 57 2.22 12.74 4.73
C THR A 57 1.86 11.30 5.13
N ILE A 58 0.85 11.15 5.99
CA ILE A 58 0.35 9.82 6.41
C ILE A 58 -0.28 9.07 5.21
N GLU A 59 -1.09 9.77 4.41
CA GLU A 59 -1.73 9.21 3.22
C GLU A 59 -0.70 8.85 2.14
N GLY A 60 0.34 9.66 1.98
CA GLY A 60 1.40 9.44 0.99
C GLY A 60 2.47 8.43 1.40
N LYS A 61 2.37 7.73 2.53
CA LYS A 61 3.31 6.63 2.88
C LYS A 61 3.31 5.53 1.83
N THR A 62 2.18 5.30 1.16
CA THR A 62 2.13 4.46 -0.03
C THR A 62 1.00 4.91 -0.95
N PRO A 63 1.23 4.97 -2.28
CA PRO A 63 0.18 5.22 -3.25
C PRO A 63 -0.82 4.05 -3.35
N ARG A 64 -0.58 2.94 -2.64
CA ARG A 64 -1.50 1.79 -2.49
C ARG A 64 -2.43 1.92 -1.28
N ASN A 65 -2.41 3.06 -0.58
CA ASN A 65 -3.35 3.30 0.50
C ASN A 65 -4.78 3.13 -0.04
N PHE A 66 -5.58 2.29 0.62
CA PHE A 66 -6.91 1.93 0.13
C PHE A 66 -7.81 3.14 -0.06
N ASP A 67 -7.79 4.09 0.88
CA ASP A 67 -8.63 5.29 0.82
C ASP A 67 -8.20 6.19 -0.34
N VAL A 68 -6.88 6.33 -0.58
CA VAL A 68 -6.34 7.09 -1.72
C VAL A 68 -6.72 6.45 -3.05
N VAL A 69 -6.56 5.12 -3.18
CA VAL A 69 -6.90 4.39 -4.41
C VAL A 69 -8.40 4.45 -4.68
N MET A 70 -9.23 4.26 -3.66
CA MET A 70 -10.69 4.29 -3.83
C MET A 70 -11.21 5.70 -4.14
N ASP A 71 -10.67 6.74 -3.51
CA ASP A 71 -11.01 8.12 -3.83
C ASP A 71 -10.64 8.47 -5.27
N ALA A 72 -9.41 8.14 -5.70
CA ALA A 72 -8.96 8.33 -7.08
C ALA A 72 -9.82 7.55 -8.10
N PHE A 73 -10.16 6.30 -7.80
CA PHE A 73 -11.03 5.47 -8.63
C PHE A 73 -12.44 6.06 -8.76
N LEU A 74 -13.05 6.50 -7.66
CA LEU A 74 -14.40 7.08 -7.67
C LEU A 74 -14.42 8.41 -8.43
N LYS A 75 -13.43 9.29 -8.20
CA LYS A 75 -13.28 10.55 -8.92
C LYS A 75 -13.08 10.33 -10.43
N ALA A 76 -12.31 9.32 -10.83
CA ALA A 76 -12.13 8.93 -12.22
C ALA A 76 -13.45 8.40 -12.82
N SER A 77 -14.09 7.45 -12.15
CA SER A 77 -15.34 6.82 -12.61
C SER A 77 -16.51 7.80 -12.76
N ASN A 78 -16.52 8.87 -11.97
CA ASN A 78 -17.56 9.90 -12.03
C ASN A 78 -17.37 10.92 -13.19
N LYS A 79 -16.30 10.82 -13.98
CA LYS A 79 -16.12 11.64 -15.19
C LYS A 79 -17.03 11.14 -16.32
N ASN A 80 -17.40 12.04 -17.22
CA ASN A 80 -18.23 11.70 -18.38
C ASN A 80 -17.56 12.16 -19.70
N PRO A 81 -17.05 11.22 -20.54
CA PRO A 81 -16.91 9.78 -20.26
C PRO A 81 -15.83 9.51 -19.20
N PRO A 82 -15.89 8.36 -18.49
CA PRO A 82 -14.84 7.97 -17.55
C PRO A 82 -13.54 7.66 -18.32
N PRO A 83 -12.38 8.14 -17.86
CA PRO A 83 -11.10 7.75 -18.43
C PRO A 83 -10.87 6.26 -18.24
N ARG A 84 -10.11 5.66 -19.15
CA ARG A 84 -9.71 4.25 -19.07
C ARG A 84 -8.75 3.99 -17.91
N PHE A 85 -7.98 4.99 -17.50
CA PHE A 85 -6.96 4.83 -16.46
C PHE A 85 -7.08 5.89 -15.37
N PHE A 86 -6.54 5.57 -14.20
CA PHE A 86 -6.23 6.54 -13.17
C PHE A 86 -4.87 6.24 -12.53
N VAL A 87 -4.28 7.22 -11.87
CA VAL A 87 -2.98 7.14 -11.23
C VAL A 87 -3.09 7.51 -9.76
N THR A 88 -2.37 6.79 -8.92
CA THR A 88 -2.03 7.24 -7.56
C THR A 88 -0.52 7.34 -7.45
N SER A 89 -0.04 8.40 -6.78
CA SER A 89 1.38 8.69 -6.69
C SER A 89 1.74 9.28 -5.35
N ASN A 90 2.90 8.89 -4.83
CA ASN A 90 3.60 9.64 -3.80
C ASN A 90 4.97 10.17 -4.27
N PHE A 91 5.12 10.30 -5.59
CA PHE A 91 6.35 10.60 -6.31
C PHE A 91 7.40 9.50 -6.24
N ASN A 92 7.71 8.97 -5.04
CA ASN A 92 8.63 7.84 -4.84
C ASN A 92 8.18 6.55 -5.54
N GLU A 93 6.88 6.36 -5.62
CA GLU A 93 6.18 5.30 -6.32
C GLU A 93 4.95 5.91 -7.02
N THR A 94 4.77 5.57 -8.28
CA THR A 94 3.64 5.99 -9.11
C THR A 94 3.00 4.77 -9.75
N ILE A 95 1.69 4.60 -9.59
CA ILE A 95 0.97 3.42 -10.05
C ILE A 95 -0.08 3.82 -11.06
N LEU A 96 -0.10 3.11 -12.18
CA LEU A 96 -1.18 3.18 -13.17
C LEU A 96 -2.19 2.07 -12.90
N TRP A 97 -3.45 2.46 -12.79
CA TRP A 97 -4.58 1.56 -12.55
C TRP A 97 -5.53 1.56 -13.75
N ASP A 98 -6.04 0.38 -14.08
CA ASP A 98 -7.12 0.23 -15.06
C ASP A 98 -8.48 0.55 -14.41
N ASN A 99 -9.18 1.54 -14.97
CA ASN A 99 -10.50 1.96 -14.53
C ASN A 99 -11.64 1.18 -15.21
N SER A 100 -11.33 0.47 -16.30
CA SER A 100 -12.32 -0.14 -17.20
C SER A 100 -12.60 -1.63 -16.92
N ASP A 101 -11.66 -2.38 -16.35
CA ASP A 101 -11.84 -3.81 -16.07
C ASP A 101 -12.73 -4.06 -14.83
N THR A 102 -14.03 -4.29 -15.04
CA THR A 102 -14.99 -4.58 -13.97
C THR A 102 -14.90 -6.00 -13.42
N THR A 103 -14.12 -6.90 -14.03
CA THR A 103 -13.99 -8.30 -13.59
C THR A 103 -13.04 -8.46 -12.40
N LYS A 104 -12.19 -7.46 -12.15
CA LYS A 104 -11.22 -7.45 -11.06
C LYS A 104 -11.62 -6.47 -9.96
N PRO A 105 -11.34 -6.76 -8.68
CA PRO A 105 -11.35 -5.74 -7.63
C PRO A 105 -10.36 -4.61 -7.95
N VAL A 106 -10.67 -3.36 -7.59
CA VAL A 106 -9.84 -2.17 -7.90
C VAL A 106 -8.37 -2.37 -7.50
N MET A 107 -8.11 -2.91 -6.31
CA MET A 107 -6.76 -3.17 -5.78
C MET A 107 -5.95 -4.23 -6.57
N ALA A 108 -6.56 -4.89 -7.55
CA ALA A 108 -5.92 -5.86 -8.45
C ALA A 108 -5.86 -5.36 -9.91
N ARG A 109 -6.10 -4.06 -10.13
CA ARG A 109 -6.11 -3.42 -11.45
C ARG A 109 -4.85 -2.61 -11.73
N ASP A 110 -3.79 -2.73 -10.94
CA ASP A 110 -2.54 -2.06 -11.28
C ASP A 110 -1.86 -2.75 -12.46
N VAL A 111 -1.51 -1.93 -13.46
CA VAL A 111 -1.00 -2.38 -14.76
C VAL A 111 0.42 -1.91 -15.03
N TYR A 112 0.87 -0.90 -14.28
CA TYR A 112 2.24 -0.38 -14.38
C TYR A 112 2.62 0.32 -13.09
N THR A 113 3.89 0.21 -12.69
CA THR A 113 4.43 0.90 -11.51
C THR A 113 5.80 1.45 -11.84
N ILE A 114 6.03 2.69 -11.45
CA ILE A 114 7.29 3.39 -11.58
C ILE A 114 7.82 3.69 -10.17
N TYR A 115 9.13 3.58 -10.01
CA TYR A 115 9.85 3.95 -8.81
C TYR A 115 10.85 5.05 -9.14
N LEU A 116 10.93 6.06 -8.26
CA LEU A 116 12.12 6.91 -8.22
C LEU A 116 13.29 6.12 -7.64
N GLU A 117 14.44 6.28 -8.28
CA GLU A 117 15.74 5.79 -7.82
C GLU A 117 16.21 6.64 -6.65
N ARG A 118 16.05 7.97 -6.73
CA ARG A 118 16.31 8.89 -5.62
C ARG A 118 15.05 9.09 -4.79
N LYS A 119 15.06 8.54 -3.57
CA LYS A 119 13.90 8.63 -2.67
C LYS A 119 13.82 10.00 -2.02
N ILE A 120 12.61 10.57 -2.09
CA ILE A 120 12.17 11.76 -1.41
C ILE A 120 11.78 11.36 0.02
N ASN A 121 12.56 11.80 1.00
CA ASN A 121 12.38 11.50 2.42
C ASN A 121 11.83 12.71 3.19
N ASN A 122 12.09 13.92 2.69
CA ASN A 122 11.64 15.18 3.25
C ASN A 122 11.14 16.12 2.13
N ASP A 123 10.63 17.30 2.50
CA ASP A 123 10.09 18.24 1.52
C ASP A 123 11.22 18.97 0.76
N GLU A 124 12.39 19.16 1.37
CA GLU A 124 13.55 19.80 0.74
C GLU A 124 14.11 18.99 -0.45
N ASP A 125 13.95 17.66 -0.44
CA ASP A 125 14.39 16.78 -1.53
C ASP A 125 13.68 17.10 -2.87
N PHE A 126 12.55 17.81 -2.87
CA PHE A 126 11.89 18.27 -4.10
C PHE A 126 12.59 19.47 -4.76
N GLU A 127 13.49 20.15 -4.06
CA GLU A 127 14.31 21.24 -4.61
C GLU A 127 15.57 20.71 -5.32
N ASP A 128 15.93 19.44 -5.12
CA ASP A 128 17.07 18.80 -5.78
C ASP A 128 16.82 18.65 -7.29
N ASP A 129 17.71 19.23 -8.10
CA ASP A 129 17.60 19.22 -9.56
C ASP A 129 17.64 17.80 -10.16
N GLU A 130 18.40 16.87 -9.57
CA GLU A 130 18.46 15.48 -10.02
C GLU A 130 17.15 14.75 -9.72
N VAL A 131 16.52 15.03 -8.57
CA VAL A 131 15.19 14.51 -8.23
C VAL A 131 14.13 15.06 -9.19
N ARG A 132 14.16 16.38 -9.46
CA ARG A 132 13.21 17.03 -10.36
C ARG A 132 13.31 16.50 -11.80
N GLU A 133 14.52 16.35 -12.32
CA GLU A 133 14.72 15.79 -13.66
C GLU A 133 14.34 14.30 -13.72
N GLU A 134 14.57 13.54 -12.63
CA GLU A 134 14.08 12.16 -12.55
C GLU A 134 12.54 12.11 -12.57
N ILE A 135 11.86 12.91 -11.75
CA ILE A 135 10.38 13.01 -11.73
C ILE A 135 9.88 13.31 -13.14
N LYS A 136 10.43 14.34 -13.80
CA LYS A 136 10.08 14.72 -15.17
C LYS A 136 10.21 13.54 -16.14
N ARG A 137 11.38 12.90 -16.20
CA ARG A 137 11.63 11.75 -17.08
C ARG A 137 10.65 10.61 -16.83
N LYS A 138 10.42 10.26 -15.55
CA LYS A 138 9.53 9.17 -15.17
C LYS A 138 8.06 9.49 -15.50
N MET A 139 7.61 10.72 -15.27
CA MET A 139 6.23 11.15 -15.59
C MET A 139 5.99 11.22 -17.10
N GLN A 140 6.96 11.69 -17.89
CA GLN A 140 6.87 11.67 -19.35
C GLN A 140 6.83 10.22 -19.89
N GLY A 141 7.66 9.34 -19.32
CA GLY A 141 7.63 7.90 -19.62
C GLY A 141 6.28 7.24 -19.27
N LEU A 142 5.70 7.59 -18.12
CA LEU A 142 4.38 7.14 -17.70
C LEU A 142 3.31 7.52 -18.73
N VAL A 143 3.27 8.81 -19.11
CA VAL A 143 2.24 9.32 -20.01
C VAL A 143 2.39 8.73 -21.43
N SER A 144 3.62 8.53 -21.89
CA SER A 144 3.89 7.80 -23.13
C SER A 144 3.37 6.36 -23.07
N TYR A 145 3.59 5.65 -21.95
CA TYR A 145 3.07 4.30 -21.72
C TYR A 145 1.53 4.27 -21.69
N ILE A 146 0.89 5.26 -21.05
CA ILE A 146 -0.58 5.39 -21.04
C ILE A 146 -1.10 5.53 -22.47
N LYS A 147 -0.45 6.32 -23.31
CA LYS A 147 -0.82 6.46 -24.73
C LYS A 147 -0.70 5.15 -25.49
N GLU A 148 0.38 4.39 -25.32
CA GLU A 148 0.52 3.07 -25.95
C GLU A 148 -0.63 2.13 -25.57
N LEU A 149 -1.03 2.13 -24.29
CA LEU A 149 -2.17 1.34 -23.83
C LEU A 149 -3.50 1.86 -24.38
N TYR A 150 -3.67 3.17 -24.43
CA TYR A 150 -4.89 3.83 -24.92
C TYR A 150 -5.09 3.60 -26.43
N GLU A 151 -4.03 3.69 -27.23
CA GLU A 151 -4.03 3.41 -28.67
C GLU A 151 -4.07 1.91 -28.99
N GLY A 152 -3.79 1.06 -28.00
CA GLY A 152 -3.82 -0.40 -28.16
C GLY A 152 -2.55 -0.97 -28.81
N THR A 153 -1.51 -0.16 -29.01
CA THR A 153 -0.19 -0.63 -29.46
C THR A 153 0.49 -1.50 -28.41
N LYS A 154 0.07 -1.35 -27.14
CA LYS A 154 0.49 -2.19 -26.02
C LYS A 154 -0.71 -2.75 -25.25
N LYS A 155 -0.57 -3.96 -24.74
CA LYS A 155 -1.58 -4.59 -23.88
C LYS A 155 -1.25 -4.34 -22.41
N ALA A 156 -2.29 -4.13 -21.60
CA ALA A 156 -2.15 -4.00 -20.16
C ALA A 156 -1.74 -5.35 -19.55
N HIS A 157 -0.73 -5.32 -18.68
CA HIS A 157 -0.28 -6.49 -17.94
C HIS A 157 -0.55 -6.26 -16.45
N TYR A 158 -1.59 -6.91 -15.94
CA TYR A 158 -1.93 -6.85 -14.52
C TYR A 158 -0.89 -7.60 -13.69
N LYS A 159 -0.61 -7.07 -12.49
CA LYS A 159 0.10 -7.85 -11.49
C LYS A 159 -0.69 -9.10 -11.08
N PRO A 160 0.00 -10.17 -10.65
CA PRO A 160 -0.61 -11.27 -9.92
C PRO A 160 -1.59 -10.80 -8.84
N LEU A 161 -2.71 -11.52 -8.72
CA LEU A 161 -3.74 -11.20 -7.74
C LEU A 161 -3.13 -11.15 -6.33
N GLY A 162 -3.35 -10.05 -5.62
CA GLY A 162 -2.87 -9.84 -4.26
C GLY A 162 -1.46 -9.26 -4.14
N GLU A 163 -0.69 -9.13 -5.22
CA GLU A 163 0.65 -8.53 -5.14
C GLU A 163 0.59 -7.07 -4.68
N SER A 164 -0.30 -6.27 -5.25
CA SER A 164 -0.52 -4.88 -4.79
C SER A 164 -0.96 -4.81 -3.32
N PHE A 165 -1.79 -5.74 -2.87
CA PHE A 165 -2.15 -5.81 -1.45
C PHE A 165 -0.92 -6.10 -0.57
N ILE A 166 -0.08 -7.05 -0.96
CA ILE A 166 1.15 -7.40 -0.21
C ILE A 166 2.11 -6.21 -0.18
N LEU A 167 2.32 -5.53 -1.31
CA LEU A 167 3.19 -4.35 -1.39
C LEU A 167 2.66 -3.21 -0.51
N GLY A 168 1.36 -2.92 -0.57
CA GLY A 168 0.73 -1.90 0.28
C GLY A 168 0.82 -2.25 1.76
N LEU A 169 0.52 -3.51 2.13
CA LEU A 169 0.64 -4.00 3.49
C LEU A 169 2.07 -3.84 4.00
N ASN A 170 3.06 -4.29 3.24
CA ASN A 170 4.47 -4.17 3.61
C ASN A 170 4.85 -2.70 3.86
N ALA A 171 4.46 -1.77 2.98
CA ALA A 171 4.74 -0.35 3.17
C ALA A 171 4.11 0.22 4.46
N HIS A 172 2.88 -0.18 4.79
CA HIS A 172 2.24 0.21 6.05
C HIS A 172 2.95 -0.38 7.28
N LEU A 173 3.34 -1.66 7.22
CA LEU A 173 4.04 -2.32 8.32
C LEU A 173 5.44 -1.73 8.53
N GLU A 174 6.14 -1.38 7.45
CA GLU A 174 7.41 -0.66 7.47
C GLU A 174 7.28 0.69 8.16
N SER A 175 6.27 1.49 7.77
CA SER A 175 5.98 2.77 8.42
C SER A 175 5.70 2.60 9.91
N ALA A 176 4.85 1.62 10.29
CA ALA A 176 4.55 1.35 11.70
C ALA A 176 5.79 0.88 12.48
N ALA A 177 6.63 0.04 11.88
CA ALA A 177 7.84 -0.47 12.50
C ALA A 177 8.81 0.67 12.85
N SER A 178 8.95 1.66 11.97
CA SER A 178 9.83 2.83 12.19
C SER A 178 9.45 3.68 13.41
N VAL A 179 8.18 3.66 13.80
CA VAL A 179 7.67 4.31 15.02
C VAL A 179 7.87 3.39 16.22
N ILE A 180 7.42 2.13 16.12
CA ILE A 180 7.41 1.17 17.23
C ILE A 180 8.83 0.85 17.70
N LYS A 181 9.83 0.82 16.81
CA LYS A 181 11.21 0.46 17.17
C LYS A 181 11.78 1.30 18.32
N ARG A 182 11.40 2.57 18.42
CA ARG A 182 11.82 3.52 19.48
C ARG A 182 11.31 3.12 20.87
N HIS A 183 10.28 2.28 20.92
CA HIS A 183 9.61 1.85 22.14
C HIS A 183 9.94 0.40 22.52
N VAL A 184 10.80 -0.29 21.76
CA VAL A 184 11.19 -1.68 22.04
C VAL A 184 12.23 -1.71 23.16
N PRO A 185 11.91 -2.26 24.36
CA PRO A 185 12.87 -2.33 25.46
C PRO A 185 13.93 -3.42 25.20
N ASP A 186 15.16 -3.19 25.68
CA ASP A 186 16.27 -4.15 25.54
C ASP A 186 15.94 -5.52 26.09
N LYS A 187 15.22 -5.59 27.20
CA LYS A 187 14.81 -6.87 27.80
C LYS A 187 13.94 -7.71 26.85
N VAL A 188 13.07 -7.07 26.07
CA VAL A 188 12.22 -7.77 25.08
C VAL A 188 13.07 -8.26 23.93
N LEU A 189 14.00 -7.43 23.45
CA LEU A 189 14.89 -7.74 22.36
C LEU A 189 15.86 -8.87 22.72
N GLN A 190 16.47 -8.84 23.91
CA GLN A 190 17.31 -9.92 24.45
C GLN A 190 16.58 -11.26 24.49
N LYS A 191 15.34 -11.26 24.99
CA LYS A 191 14.51 -12.47 25.05
C LYS A 191 14.25 -13.00 23.63
N TRP A 192 13.75 -12.15 22.74
CA TRP A 192 13.46 -12.55 21.36
C TRP A 192 14.70 -13.07 20.65
N TRP A 193 15.85 -12.40 20.81
CA TRP A 193 17.13 -12.78 20.23
C TRP A 193 17.57 -14.18 20.64
N LYS A 194 17.45 -14.48 21.94
CA LYS A 194 17.69 -15.82 22.49
C LYS A 194 16.69 -16.84 21.95
N ASP A 195 15.41 -16.51 21.88
CA ASP A 195 14.35 -17.39 21.39
C ASP A 195 14.52 -17.71 19.89
N GLN A 196 15.16 -16.83 19.10
CA GLN A 196 15.55 -17.10 17.71
C GLN A 196 16.80 -17.99 17.57
N GLY A 197 17.51 -18.29 18.67
CA GLY A 197 18.76 -19.05 18.63
C GLY A 197 19.97 -18.25 18.14
N TYR A 198 19.89 -16.91 18.14
CA TYR A 198 21.02 -16.06 17.76
C TYR A 198 22.08 -15.98 18.86
N VAL A 199 23.33 -15.68 18.47
CA VAL A 199 24.45 -15.48 19.39
C VAL A 199 24.16 -14.32 20.33
N PRO A 200 24.34 -14.46 21.65
CA PRO A 200 24.09 -13.37 22.61
C PRO A 200 24.87 -12.10 22.24
N LYS A 201 24.15 -10.97 22.24
CA LYS A 201 24.70 -9.64 21.98
C LYS A 201 24.59 -8.80 23.26
N VAL A 202 25.63 -8.01 23.56
CA VAL A 202 25.69 -7.17 24.78
C VAL A 202 24.92 -5.85 24.59
N THR A 203 24.98 -5.28 23.38
CA THR A 203 24.31 -4.02 23.03
C THR A 203 23.47 -4.23 21.78
N PHE A 204 22.34 -3.53 21.68
CA PHE A 204 21.47 -3.60 20.50
C PHE A 204 21.44 -2.27 19.79
N ASP A 205 21.48 -2.34 18.46
CA ASP A 205 21.41 -1.17 17.60
C ASP A 205 19.99 -0.95 17.07
N ASP A 206 19.82 0.14 16.33
CA ASP A 206 18.52 0.53 15.78
C ASP A 206 18.01 -0.47 14.73
N SER A 207 18.92 -1.17 14.03
CA SER A 207 18.55 -2.22 13.07
C SER A 207 17.97 -3.44 13.78
N ASP A 208 18.51 -3.83 14.94
CA ASP A 208 17.97 -4.93 15.74
C ASP A 208 16.55 -4.62 16.25
N ARG A 209 16.33 -3.38 16.73
CA ARG A 209 14.99 -2.93 17.15
C ARG A 209 14.00 -2.90 16.00
N GLU A 210 14.47 -2.48 14.84
CA GLU A 210 13.65 -2.45 13.63
C GLU A 210 13.25 -3.86 13.18
N LYS A 211 14.16 -4.84 13.23
CA LYS A 211 13.86 -6.25 12.90
C LYS A 211 12.75 -6.83 13.78
N ILE A 212 12.83 -6.66 15.09
CA ILE A 212 11.78 -7.18 16.00
C ILE A 212 10.45 -6.43 15.83
N ALA A 213 10.48 -5.12 15.57
CA ALA A 213 9.29 -4.33 15.32
C ALA A 213 8.57 -4.84 14.05
N LYS A 214 9.30 -5.01 12.94
CA LYS A 214 8.78 -5.61 11.71
C LYS A 214 8.24 -7.01 11.96
N TYR A 215 9.03 -7.89 12.57
CA TYR A 215 8.62 -9.26 12.86
C TYR A 215 7.31 -9.32 13.65
N SER A 216 7.21 -8.53 14.73
CA SER A 216 6.03 -8.48 15.58
C SER A 216 4.79 -8.02 14.81
N LEU A 217 4.95 -6.99 13.98
CA LEU A 217 3.91 -6.46 13.11
C LEU A 217 3.46 -7.45 12.04
N TYR A 218 4.38 -8.15 11.39
CA TYR A 218 4.05 -9.19 10.41
C TYR A 218 3.30 -10.36 11.05
N VAL A 219 3.74 -10.82 12.23
CA VAL A 219 3.04 -11.87 12.98
C VAL A 219 1.63 -11.41 13.36
N LEU A 220 1.46 -10.16 13.80
CA LEU A 220 0.16 -9.60 14.13
C LEU A 220 -0.74 -9.51 12.89
N ALA A 221 -0.24 -8.94 11.79
CA ALA A 221 -0.97 -8.82 10.53
C ALA A 221 -1.45 -10.19 10.02
N ASN A 222 -0.57 -11.19 10.02
CA ASN A 222 -0.92 -12.55 9.63
C ASN A 222 -2.02 -13.15 10.53
N LYS A 223 -1.95 -12.94 11.84
CA LYS A 223 -3.00 -13.40 12.77
C LYS A 223 -4.33 -12.72 12.49
N VAL A 224 -4.33 -11.42 12.21
CA VAL A 224 -5.54 -10.66 11.88
C VAL A 224 -6.14 -11.15 10.57
N VAL A 225 -5.34 -11.30 9.51
CA VAL A 225 -5.80 -11.85 8.22
C VAL A 225 -6.36 -13.25 8.40
N PHE A 226 -5.63 -14.12 9.10
CA PHE A 226 -6.09 -15.48 9.39
C PHE A 226 -7.41 -15.50 10.16
N TYR A 227 -7.57 -14.63 11.15
CA TYR A 227 -8.83 -14.48 11.87
C TYR A 227 -9.99 -14.09 10.95
N TYR A 228 -9.79 -13.10 10.06
CA TYR A 228 -10.84 -12.69 9.12
C TYR A 228 -11.23 -13.83 8.18
N VAL A 229 -10.26 -14.63 7.73
CA VAL A 229 -10.52 -15.83 6.92
C VAL A 229 -11.29 -16.89 7.72
N LEU A 230 -10.88 -17.18 8.96
CA LEU A 230 -11.59 -18.11 9.84
C LEU A 230 -13.03 -17.67 10.09
N ARG A 231 -13.25 -16.40 10.41
CA ARG A 231 -14.58 -15.86 10.67
C ARG A 231 -15.50 -15.96 9.46
N ARG A 232 -14.96 -15.81 8.24
CA ARG A 232 -15.73 -16.03 7.00
C ARG A 232 -16.21 -17.47 6.85
N MET A 233 -15.43 -18.44 7.34
CA MET A 233 -15.81 -19.86 7.36
C MET A 233 -16.69 -20.24 8.55
N PHE A 234 -16.52 -19.54 9.68
CA PHE A 234 -17.20 -19.80 10.94
C PHE A 234 -17.83 -18.50 11.47
N PRO A 235 -19.05 -18.14 11.02
CA PRO A 235 -19.69 -16.86 11.38
C PRO A 235 -19.96 -16.67 12.88
N ALA A 236 -19.94 -17.76 13.66
CA ALA A 236 -20.06 -17.73 15.11
C ALA A 236 -18.84 -17.13 15.82
N ILE A 237 -17.69 -17.06 15.14
CA ILE A 237 -16.53 -16.33 15.66
C ILE A 237 -16.93 -14.85 15.74
N ARG A 238 -16.68 -14.24 16.89
CA ARG A 238 -16.99 -12.83 17.16
C ARG A 238 -16.25 -11.91 16.17
N LYS A 239 -16.52 -10.61 16.22
CA LYS A 239 -15.73 -9.63 15.45
C LYS A 239 -14.57 -9.17 16.32
N ILE A 240 -13.41 -8.88 15.72
CA ILE A 240 -12.37 -8.12 16.42
C ILE A 240 -12.92 -6.75 16.73
N ASP A 241 -13.03 -6.45 18.02
CA ASP A 241 -13.11 -5.10 18.52
C ASP A 241 -11.69 -4.67 18.91
N ALA A 242 -11.22 -3.58 18.31
CA ALA A 242 -9.86 -3.09 18.48
C ALA A 242 -9.70 -2.23 19.74
N ASN A 243 -10.76 -2.12 20.56
CA ASN A 243 -10.63 -1.62 21.92
C ASN A 243 -9.83 -2.61 22.80
N LYS A 244 -9.26 -2.09 23.90
CA LYS A 244 -8.35 -2.84 24.77
C LYS A 244 -8.99 -4.12 25.33
N GLU A 245 -10.27 -4.05 25.67
CA GLU A 245 -11.07 -5.18 26.17
C GLU A 245 -11.28 -6.25 25.08
N GLY A 246 -11.63 -5.83 23.86
CA GLY A 246 -11.80 -6.73 22.73
C GLY A 246 -10.53 -7.51 22.37
N ILE A 247 -9.36 -6.90 22.49
CA ILE A 247 -8.07 -7.56 22.22
C ILE A 247 -7.76 -8.63 23.27
N ASP A 248 -8.03 -8.38 24.55
CA ASP A 248 -7.72 -9.32 25.63
C ASP A 248 -8.70 -10.51 25.67
N ASP A 249 -9.97 -10.26 25.38
CA ASP A 249 -10.98 -11.32 25.20
C ASP A 249 -10.67 -12.22 24.00
N LEU A 250 -10.20 -11.64 22.90
CA LEU A 250 -9.80 -12.41 21.71
C LEU A 250 -8.61 -13.33 21.96
N LYS A 251 -7.65 -12.90 22.78
CA LYS A 251 -6.52 -13.76 23.17
C LYS A 251 -7.00 -14.97 23.96
N ALA A 252 -7.95 -14.78 24.87
CA ALA A 252 -8.54 -15.86 25.66
C ALA A 252 -9.33 -16.85 24.78
N GLU A 253 -10.16 -16.34 23.87
CA GLU A 253 -10.98 -17.16 22.98
C GLU A 253 -10.14 -17.97 21.98
N LEU A 254 -9.13 -17.36 21.36
CA LEU A 254 -8.21 -18.10 20.48
C LEU A 254 -7.42 -19.17 21.23
N GLY A 255 -6.98 -18.87 22.47
CA GLY A 255 -6.31 -19.83 23.33
C GLY A 255 -7.18 -21.07 23.60
N PHE A 256 -8.45 -20.86 23.89
CA PHE A 256 -9.42 -21.93 24.12
C PHE A 256 -9.69 -22.78 22.86
N MET A 257 -9.83 -22.13 21.70
CA MET A 257 -10.05 -22.83 20.42
C MET A 257 -8.85 -23.69 20.01
N LEU A 258 -7.63 -23.19 20.21
CA LEU A 258 -6.40 -23.93 19.92
C LEU A 258 -6.21 -25.12 20.87
N GLN A 259 -6.48 -24.95 22.17
CA GLN A 259 -6.47 -26.06 23.14
C GLN A 259 -7.47 -27.17 22.78
N ARG A 260 -8.71 -26.81 22.42
CA ARG A 260 -9.71 -27.82 21.99
C ARG A 260 -9.27 -28.59 20.74
N ARG A 261 -8.56 -27.93 19.82
CA ARG A 261 -8.03 -28.58 18.61
C ARG A 261 -6.87 -29.53 18.95
N GLU A 262 -5.96 -29.13 19.82
CA GLU A 262 -4.87 -30.00 20.30
C GLU A 262 -5.39 -31.21 21.06
N GLU A 263 -6.41 -31.04 21.91
CA GLU A 263 -7.09 -32.15 22.57
C GLU A 263 -7.77 -33.09 21.56
N GLY A 264 -8.43 -32.55 20.55
CA GLY A 264 -9.05 -33.35 19.47
C GLY A 264 -8.03 -34.19 18.71
N VAL A 265 -6.88 -33.59 18.37
CA VAL A 265 -5.76 -34.28 17.70
C VAL A 265 -5.13 -35.35 18.59
N ARG A 266 -4.98 -35.07 19.89
CA ARG A 266 -4.47 -36.02 20.90
C ARG A 266 -5.41 -37.21 21.08
N ARG A 267 -6.72 -36.98 21.14
CA ARG A 267 -7.74 -38.05 21.19
C ARG A 267 -7.70 -38.92 19.94
N LEU A 268 -7.54 -38.32 18.75
CA LEU A 268 -7.40 -39.07 17.49
C LEU A 268 -6.15 -39.95 17.49
N ARG A 269 -5.00 -39.42 17.90
CA ARG A 269 -3.74 -40.18 17.99
C ARG A 269 -3.83 -41.36 18.95
N ASN A 270 -4.48 -41.18 20.11
CA ASN A 270 -4.66 -42.26 21.08
C ASN A 270 -5.61 -43.35 20.55
N ARG A 271 -6.64 -42.97 19.79
CA ARG A 271 -7.58 -43.92 19.16
C ARG A 271 -6.94 -44.72 18.02
N ILE A 272 -5.96 -44.15 17.32
CA ILE A 272 -5.19 -44.84 16.27
C ILE A 272 -4.17 -45.80 16.89
N ARG A 273 -3.55 -45.45 18.03
CA ARG A 273 -2.63 -46.33 18.75
C ARG A 273 -3.33 -47.50 19.46
N GLY A 274 -4.53 -47.29 20.01
CA GLY A 274 -5.30 -48.35 20.67
C GLY A 274 -5.96 -49.38 19.75
N LYS A 275 -5.89 -49.19 18.42
CA LYS A 275 -6.39 -50.16 17.41
C LYS A 275 -5.28 -51.05 16.82
N ARG A 276 -4.03 -50.92 17.28
CA ARG A 276 -2.87 -51.72 16.83
C ARG A 276 -2.28 -52.62 17.92
N GLY A 277 -3.01 -52.82 19.02
CA GLY A 277 -2.66 -53.76 20.10
C GLY A 277 -3.59 -54.96 20.08
#